data_AF-K2E7E7-F1
#
_entry.id   AF-K2E7E7-F1
#
_cell.length_a   1.000
_cell.length_b   1.000
_cell.length_c   1.000
_cell.angle_alpha   90.00
_cell.angle_beta   90.00
_cell.angle_gamma   90.00
#
_symmetry.space_group_name_H-M   'P 1'
#
loop_
_entity.id
_entity.type
_entity.pdbx_description
1 polymer ?
#
loop_
_entity_poly.entity_id
_entity_poly.type
_entity_poly.pdbx_seq_one_letter_code
_entity_poly.pdbx_strand_id
1 'polypeptide(L)'
;MPYVPHRKLEGYGFSKIGIDNVKREFDPALIISVDHGITKIEEIKYAKKLGIKIIVTDHHLKGDKIPDKAEAIFHIPALSGSGVAYFFTKEIFNAFSPVETRHAS
;
A
#
# COMPACT_ATOMS: atom_id res chain seq x y z
N MET A 1 -0.81 4.58 -11.31
CA MET A 1 -1.50 5.86 -11.10
C MET A 1 -1.54 6.16 -9.61
N PRO A 2 -1.16 7.36 -9.15
CA PRO A 2 -1.31 7.75 -7.75
C PRO A 2 -2.75 8.19 -7.43
N TYR A 3 -3.19 7.96 -6.19
CA TYR A 3 -4.45 8.47 -5.64
C TYR A 3 -4.19 9.03 -4.25
N VAL A 4 -4.68 10.24 -3.97
CA VAL A 4 -4.55 10.89 -2.65
C VAL A 4 -5.95 11.11 -2.09
N PRO A 5 -6.36 10.38 -1.04
CA PRO A 5 -7.71 10.49 -0.48
C PRO A 5 -8.03 11.89 0.05
N HIS A 6 -9.24 12.37 -0.21
CA HIS A 6 -9.67 13.65 0.34
C HIS A 6 -10.15 13.50 1.80
N ARG A 7 -9.31 13.94 2.76
CA ARG A 7 -9.53 13.71 4.21
C ARG A 7 -10.93 14.06 4.71
N LYS A 8 -11.53 15.16 4.22
CA LYS A 8 -12.85 15.62 4.68
C LYS A 8 -14.02 14.82 4.10
N LEU A 9 -13.85 14.26 2.91
CA LEU A 9 -14.94 13.61 2.16
C LEU A 9 -14.90 12.10 2.34
N GLU A 10 -13.70 11.54 2.44
CA GLU A 10 -13.46 10.10 2.43
C GLU A 10 -12.99 9.57 3.79
N GLY A 11 -12.79 10.48 4.75
CA GLY A 11 -12.18 10.19 6.04
C GLY A 11 -10.65 10.09 5.96
N TYR A 12 -10.04 9.63 7.05
CA TYR A 12 -8.59 9.59 7.15
C TYR A 12 -8.00 8.34 6.46
N GLY A 13 -7.40 8.58 5.29
CA GLY A 13 -6.52 7.63 4.62
C GLY A 13 -7.24 6.51 3.87
N PHE A 14 -6.80 5.27 4.09
CA PHE A 14 -7.31 4.10 3.38
C PHE A 14 -8.73 3.75 3.87
N SER A 15 -9.75 4.17 3.14
CA SER A 15 -11.18 4.01 3.47
C SER A 15 -11.95 3.27 2.37
N LYS A 16 -13.13 2.73 2.69
CA LYS A 16 -14.00 2.06 1.69
C LYS A 16 -14.44 3.01 0.58
N ILE A 17 -14.76 4.27 0.93
CA ILE A 17 -15.12 5.31 -0.05
C ILE A 17 -13.94 5.57 -0.99
N GLY A 18 -12.71 5.70 -0.43
CA GLY A 18 -11.51 5.86 -1.25
C GLY A 18 -11.26 4.66 -2.16
N ILE A 19 -11.48 3.43 -1.69
CA ILE A 19 -11.39 2.22 -2.51
C ILE A 19 -12.40 2.24 -3.67
N ASP A 20 -13.65 2.63 -3.40
CA ASP A 20 -14.70 2.73 -4.42
C ASP A 20 -14.35 3.79 -5.47
N ASN A 21 -13.82 4.93 -5.03
CA ASN A 21 -13.35 5.99 -5.93
C ASN A 21 -12.19 5.51 -6.80
N VAL A 22 -11.18 4.88 -6.20
CA VAL A 22 -10.03 4.30 -6.93
C VAL A 22 -10.49 3.25 -7.94
N LYS A 23 -11.43 2.37 -7.56
CA LYS A 23 -12.00 1.38 -8.47
C LYS A 23 -12.73 2.06 -9.62
N ARG A 24 -13.55 3.07 -9.35
CA ARG A 24 -14.30 3.78 -10.39
C ARG A 24 -13.38 4.54 -11.35
N GLU A 25 -12.31 5.13 -10.85
CA GLU A 25 -11.41 5.97 -11.64
C GLU A 25 -10.37 5.17 -12.43
N PHE A 26 -9.87 4.06 -11.85
CA PHE A 26 -8.74 3.32 -12.44
C PHE A 26 -8.99 1.82 -12.63
N ASP A 27 -10.04 1.25 -12.03
CA ASP A 27 -10.35 -0.19 -11.96
C ASP A 27 -9.10 -1.10 -11.77
N PRO A 28 -8.29 -0.89 -10.73
CA PRO A 28 -7.00 -1.57 -10.63
C PRO A 28 -7.16 -3.00 -10.10
N ALA A 29 -6.32 -3.91 -10.61
CA ALA A 29 -6.18 -5.25 -10.03
C ALA A 29 -5.39 -5.26 -8.70
N LEU A 30 -4.59 -4.22 -8.45
CA LEU A 30 -3.70 -4.10 -7.29
C LEU A 30 -3.63 -2.64 -6.82
N ILE A 31 -3.73 -2.42 -5.51
CA ILE A 31 -3.42 -1.17 -4.84
C ILE A 31 -2.23 -1.39 -3.91
N ILE A 32 -1.26 -0.48 -3.97
CA ILE A 32 -0.13 -0.42 -3.03
C ILE A 32 -0.35 0.82 -2.18
N SER A 33 -0.59 0.65 -0.88
CA SER A 33 -0.74 1.80 0.02
C SER A 33 0.61 2.40 0.37
N VAL A 34 0.63 3.70 0.65
CA VAL A 34 1.80 4.43 1.14
C VAL A 34 1.38 5.18 2.40
N ASP A 35 2.19 5.04 3.46
CA ASP A 35 2.00 5.73 4.74
C ASP A 35 0.65 5.42 5.43
N HIS A 36 0.05 4.28 5.07
CA HIS A 36 -1.25 3.85 5.62
C HIS A 36 -1.48 2.38 5.41
N GLY A 37 -2.45 1.83 6.13
CA GLY A 37 -3.00 0.49 5.89
C GLY A 37 -2.72 -0.51 7.00
N ILE A 38 -1.72 -0.31 7.87
CA ILE A 38 -1.32 -1.32 8.87
C ILE A 38 -2.41 -1.63 9.91
N THR A 39 -3.37 -0.72 10.10
CA THR A 39 -4.53 -0.89 10.98
C THR A 39 -5.84 -1.13 10.23
N LYS A 40 -5.83 -1.17 8.88
CA LYS A 40 -7.02 -1.08 8.02
C LYS A 40 -7.56 -2.45 7.59
N ILE A 41 -7.84 -3.29 8.59
CA ILE A 41 -8.22 -4.69 8.39
C ILE A 41 -9.51 -4.81 7.56
N GLU A 42 -10.55 -4.06 7.92
CA GLU A 42 -11.88 -4.20 7.29
C GLU A 42 -11.92 -3.58 5.89
N GLU A 43 -11.15 -2.53 5.65
CA GLU A 43 -10.99 -1.91 4.34
C GLU A 43 -10.22 -2.80 3.38
N ILE A 44 -9.16 -3.47 3.85
CA ILE A 44 -8.39 -4.42 3.04
C ILE A 44 -9.25 -5.66 2.71
N LYS A 45 -10.03 -6.16 3.66
CA LYS A 45 -11.02 -7.22 3.39
C LYS A 45 -12.05 -6.77 2.36
N TYR A 46 -12.50 -5.52 2.44
CA TYR A 46 -13.45 -4.95 1.49
C TYR A 46 -12.88 -4.87 0.07
N ALA A 47 -11.66 -4.31 -0.10
CA ALA A 47 -10.99 -4.28 -1.39
C ALA A 47 -10.85 -5.68 -2.02
N LYS A 48 -10.51 -6.69 -1.21
CA LYS A 48 -10.39 -8.08 -1.68
C LYS A 48 -11.72 -8.65 -2.17
N LYS A 49 -12.85 -8.30 -1.55
CA LYS A 49 -14.19 -8.68 -2.04
C LYS A 49 -14.52 -8.04 -3.39
N LEU A 50 -13.95 -6.87 -3.70
CA LEU A 50 -14.08 -6.20 -4.99
C LEU A 50 -13.10 -6.75 -6.06
N GLY A 51 -12.33 -7.78 -5.73
CA GLY A 51 -11.31 -8.36 -6.62
C GLY A 51 -9.98 -7.57 -6.65
N ILE A 52 -9.81 -6.60 -5.76
CA ILE A 52 -8.61 -5.74 -5.72
C ILE A 52 -7.63 -6.28 -4.68
N LYS A 53 -6.43 -6.63 -5.13
CA LYS A 53 -5.32 -7.03 -4.25
C LYS A 53 -4.72 -5.83 -3.55
N ILE A 54 -4.24 -5.99 -2.31
CA ILE A 54 -3.62 -4.91 -1.54
C ILE A 54 -2.22 -5.30 -1.08
N ILE A 55 -1.24 -4.43 -1.30
CA ILE A 55 0.05 -4.44 -0.61
C ILE A 55 0.10 -3.22 0.32
N VAL A 56 0.51 -3.43 1.57
CA VAL A 56 0.61 -2.36 2.56
C VAL A 56 2.06 -1.89 2.67
N THR A 57 2.32 -0.59 2.52
CA THR A 57 3.58 0.04 2.92
C THR A 57 3.32 1.11 3.97
N ASP A 58 3.84 0.91 5.18
CA ASP A 58 3.45 1.72 6.35
C ASP A 58 4.54 1.69 7.44
N HIS A 59 4.47 2.62 8.39
CA HIS A 59 5.39 2.75 9.51
C HIS A 59 4.70 3.00 10.86
N HIS A 60 3.40 3.26 10.87
CA HIS A 60 2.63 3.53 12.10
C HIS A 60 2.60 2.35 13.08
N LEU A 61 2.30 2.62 14.35
CA LEU A 61 2.13 1.57 15.35
C LEU A 61 1.08 0.53 14.90
N LYS A 62 1.47 -0.75 14.99
CA LYS A 62 0.57 -1.86 14.75
C LYS A 62 -0.48 -1.93 15.85
N GLY A 63 -1.71 -2.31 15.49
CA GLY A 63 -2.68 -2.78 16.48
C GLY A 63 -2.41 -4.23 16.91
N ASP A 64 -3.25 -4.77 17.78
CA ASP A 64 -3.19 -6.17 18.23
C ASP A 64 -3.28 -7.18 17.08
N LYS A 65 -3.92 -6.77 15.98
CA LYS A 65 -4.05 -7.53 14.74
C LYS A 65 -3.55 -6.71 13.57
N ILE A 66 -2.98 -7.41 12.59
CA ILE A 66 -2.57 -6.84 11.30
C ILE A 66 -3.47 -7.36 10.17
N PRO A 67 -3.50 -6.70 9.00
CA PRO A 67 -4.38 -7.07 7.90
C PRO A 67 -3.97 -8.39 7.23
N ASP A 68 -4.54 -9.50 7.69
CA ASP A 68 -4.28 -10.85 7.20
C ASP A 68 -4.69 -11.08 5.73
N LYS A 69 -5.50 -10.19 5.17
CA LYS A 69 -5.96 -10.25 3.77
C LYS A 69 -5.09 -9.46 2.79
N ALA A 70 -4.12 -8.68 3.26
CA ALA A 70 -3.13 -8.07 2.38
C ALA A 70 -2.25 -9.16 1.75
N GLU A 71 -1.85 -8.95 0.50
CA GLU A 71 -0.96 -9.87 -0.22
C GLU A 71 0.48 -9.78 0.32
N ALA A 72 0.88 -8.59 0.77
CA ALA A 72 2.13 -8.36 1.47
C ALA A 72 2.03 -7.12 2.38
N ILE A 73 2.86 -7.10 3.42
CA ILE A 73 3.01 -5.97 4.34
C ILE A 73 4.51 -5.63 4.44
N PHE A 74 4.89 -4.45 3.96
CA PHE A 74 6.24 -3.92 4.06
C PHE A 74 6.25 -2.80 5.11
N HIS A 75 6.80 -3.09 6.29
CA HIS A 75 6.60 -2.26 7.47
C HIS A 75 7.89 -2.00 8.24
N ILE A 76 8.30 -0.73 8.30
CA ILE A 76 9.56 -0.30 8.94
C ILE A 76 9.28 0.91 9.85
N PRO A 77 9.03 0.70 11.16
CA PRO A 77 8.70 1.78 12.10
C PRO A 77 9.75 2.87 12.25
N ALA A 78 11.02 2.55 11.96
CA ALA A 78 12.14 3.47 12.10
C ALA A 78 12.22 4.54 10.99
N LEU A 79 11.39 4.42 9.94
CA LEU A 79 11.37 5.34 8.80
C LEU A 79 10.04 6.09 8.74
N SER A 80 10.00 7.23 8.06
CA SER A 80 8.75 7.85 7.61
C SER A 80 8.10 7.03 6.49
N GLY A 81 6.81 7.23 6.21
CA GLY A 81 6.14 6.59 5.07
C GLY A 81 6.86 6.76 3.74
N SER A 82 7.46 7.93 3.47
CA SER A 82 8.30 8.16 2.29
C SER A 82 9.58 7.32 2.28
N GLY A 83 10.22 7.12 3.43
CA GLY A 83 11.38 6.24 3.57
C GLY A 83 11.00 4.77 3.33
N VAL A 84 9.87 4.32 3.87
CA VAL A 84 9.33 2.98 3.61
C VAL A 84 9.07 2.78 2.11
N ALA A 85 8.42 3.74 1.45
CA ALA A 85 8.14 3.69 0.01
C ALA A 85 9.42 3.66 -0.84
N TYR A 86 10.46 4.40 -0.45
CA TYR A 86 11.77 4.38 -1.11
C TYR A 86 12.39 2.98 -1.06
N PHE A 87 12.49 2.38 0.13
CA PHE A 87 13.07 1.03 0.27
C PHE A 87 12.22 -0.03 -0.41
N PHE A 88 10.90 0.04 -0.30
CA PHE A 88 10.00 -0.84 -1.05
C PHE A 88 10.29 -0.78 -2.55
N THR A 89 10.36 0.44 -3.12
CA THR A 89 10.65 0.64 -4.54
C THR A 89 12.05 0.14 -4.91
N LYS A 90 13.05 0.38 -4.06
CA LYS A 90 14.42 -0.11 -4.25
C LYS A 90 14.47 -1.64 -4.30
N GLU A 91 13.77 -2.33 -3.39
CA GLU A 91 13.75 -3.80 -3.38
C GLU A 91 13.01 -4.37 -4.59
N ILE A 92 11.90 -3.75 -4.99
CA ILE A 92 11.21 -4.10 -6.25
C ILE A 92 12.15 -3.90 -7.45
N PHE A 93 12.83 -2.75 -7.52
CA PHE A 93 13.79 -2.48 -8.58
C PHE A 93 14.91 -3.52 -8.61
N ASN A 94 15.52 -3.86 -7.47
CA ASN A 94 16.57 -4.86 -7.39
C ASN A 94 16.10 -6.26 -7.81
N ALA A 95 14.89 -6.64 -7.40
CA ALA A 95 14.31 -7.94 -7.70
C ALA A 95 14.00 -8.11 -9.20
N PHE A 96 13.49 -7.07 -9.85
CA PHE A 96 13.04 -7.12 -11.25
C PHE A 96 14.05 -6.52 -12.26
N SER A 97 15.14 -5.92 -11.79
CA SER A 97 16.18 -5.39 -12.68
C SER A 97 16.96 -6.52 -13.38
N PRO A 98 17.22 -6.39 -14.70
CA PRO A 98 18.09 -7.29 -15.43
C PRO A 98 19.48 -7.39 -14.78
N VAL A 99 20.16 -8.52 -14.95
CA VAL A 99 21.48 -8.78 -14.34
C VAL A 99 22.52 -7.71 -14.73
N GLU A 100 22.41 -7.11 -15.93
CA GLU A 100 23.36 -6.09 -16.43
C GLU A 100 23.40 -4.81 -15.61
N THR A 101 22.33 -4.42 -14.90
CA THR A 101 22.32 -3.20 -14.09
C THR A 101 22.86 -3.41 -12.65
N ARG A 102 23.18 -4.65 -12.26
CA ARG A 102 23.61 -4.99 -10.89
C ARG A 102 25.11 -4.75 -10.61
N HIS A 103 25.90 -4.50 -11.65
CA HIS A 103 27.36 -4.32 -11.56
C HIS A 103 27.86 -2.91 -11.91
N ALA A 104 26.95 -1.96 -12.13
CA ALA A 104 27.31 -0.55 -12.36
C ALA A 104 27.22 0.25 -11.06
N SER A 105 28.04 -0.10 -10.06
CA SER A 105 28.34 0.73 -8.88
C SER A 105 29.64 0.30 -8.23
#